data_AF-A0A9E3CXF1-F1
#
_entry.id   AF-A0A9E3CXF1-F1
#
_cell.length_a   1.000
_cell.length_b   1.000
_cell.length_c   1.000
_cell.angle_alpha   90.00
_cell.angle_beta   90.00
_cell.angle_gamma   90.00
#
_symmetry.space_group_name_H-M   'P 1'
#
loop_
_entity.id
_entity.type
_entity.pdbx_description
1 polymer ?
#
loop_
_entity_poly.entity_id
_entity_poly.type
_entity_poly.pdbx_seq_one_letter_code
_entity_poly.pdbx_strand_id
1 'polypeptide(L)'
;MKKSKLVSSLSDVAWKAFQSVNRRIPEGEAVRPTWAPGPLLKSYERTAPPLGFPRETDSLCPRCVKEVRESVISGETPLEALMNEHPGEIKAQIFEEGGKVFMTKTCPKHGEFKDLMATDARFLERIESLFFGRDFRSAEDAHIHKHGTSNIKFGRGAVLTVDLTNRCNMMCNPCFMDANQVGYVHEPTFEDTKAILDRAVSFKPRRQIIILFSGGEPTLSPYFLDAVAYAKKVGFYRILAATNG
;
A
#
# COMPACT_ATOMS: atom_id res chain seq x y z
N MET A 1 40.02 12.09 25.04
CA MET A 1 38.92 11.18 25.40
C MET A 1 38.10 11.59 26.63
N LYS A 2 38.69 11.98 27.79
CA LYS A 2 37.92 12.32 29.01
C LYS A 2 36.97 13.53 28.89
N LYS A 3 37.38 14.61 28.19
CA LYS A 3 36.51 15.79 27.96
C LYS A 3 35.25 15.48 27.13
N SER A 4 35.38 14.64 26.09
CA SER A 4 34.24 14.24 25.25
C SER A 4 33.22 13.40 26.03
N LYS A 5 33.67 12.48 26.90
CA LYS A 5 32.77 11.73 27.79
C LYS A 5 32.04 12.64 28.79
N LEU A 6 32.73 13.65 29.34
CA LEU A 6 32.11 14.60 30.26
C LEU A 6 31.04 15.46 29.55
N VAL A 7 31.35 15.99 28.37
CA VAL A 7 30.38 16.78 27.57
C VAL A 7 29.17 15.92 27.19
N SER A 8 29.38 14.71 26.70
CA SER A 8 28.29 13.79 26.35
C SER A 8 27.41 13.45 27.56
N SER A 9 28.01 13.25 28.74
CA SER A 9 27.26 12.96 29.96
C SER A 9 26.43 14.15 30.43
N LEU A 10 26.99 15.36 30.36
CA LEU A 10 26.26 16.58 30.69
C LEU A 10 25.09 16.83 29.71
N SER A 11 25.30 16.58 28.42
CA SER A 11 24.23 16.67 27.42
C SER A 11 23.10 15.67 27.68
N ASP A 12 23.41 14.43 28.05
CA ASP A 12 22.39 13.41 28.38
C ASP A 12 21.58 13.80 29.62
N VAL A 13 22.23 14.32 30.67
CA VAL A 13 21.54 14.83 31.86
C VAL A 13 20.66 16.02 31.53
N ALA A 14 21.15 16.99 30.75
CA ALA A 14 20.37 18.15 30.31
C ALA A 14 19.15 17.73 29.47
N TRP A 15 19.32 16.75 28.57
CA TRP A 15 18.23 16.19 27.78
C TRP A 15 17.16 15.50 28.65
N LYS A 16 17.59 14.69 29.63
CA LYS A 16 16.67 14.03 30.57
C LYS A 16 15.92 15.03 31.43
N ALA A 17 16.59 16.08 31.90
CA ALA A 17 15.95 17.16 32.65
C ALA A 17 14.91 17.91 31.79
N PHE A 18 15.29 18.28 30.56
CA PHE A 18 14.39 18.90 29.59
C PHE A 18 13.16 18.03 29.31
N GLN A 19 13.35 16.73 29.05
CA GLN A 19 12.26 15.78 28.85
C GLN A 19 11.34 15.65 30.07
N SER A 20 11.91 15.70 31.29
CA SER A 20 11.14 15.65 32.54
C SER A 20 10.25 16.89 32.71
N VAL A 21 10.72 18.07 32.30
CA VAL A 21 9.91 19.30 32.30
C VAL A 21 8.87 19.25 31.19
N ASN A 22 9.28 18.89 29.97
CA ASN A 22 8.41 18.82 28.79
C ASN A 22 7.21 17.89 29.00
N ARG A 23 7.40 16.76 29.68
CA ARG A 23 6.31 15.81 30.02
C ARG A 23 5.33 16.31 31.09
N ARG A 24 5.68 17.37 31.84
CA ARG A 24 4.82 17.97 32.88
C ARG A 24 4.03 19.17 32.39
N ILE A 25 4.45 19.78 31.27
CA ILE A 25 3.71 20.89 30.66
C ILE A 25 2.49 20.29 29.95
N PRO A 26 1.28 20.85 30.15
CA PRO A 26 0.11 20.44 29.41
C PRO A 26 0.37 20.52 27.91
N GLU A 27 0.07 19.44 27.20
CA GLU A 27 0.32 19.39 25.77
C GLU A 27 -0.62 20.36 25.03
N GLY A 28 -0.08 21.10 24.07
CA GLY A 28 -0.87 21.95 23.19
C GLY A 28 -1.70 21.14 22.19
N GLU A 29 -2.61 21.83 21.50
CA GLU A 29 -3.41 21.24 20.43
C GLU A 29 -2.56 20.97 19.18
N ALA A 30 -2.69 19.78 18.61
CA ALA A 30 -2.02 19.43 17.36
C ALA A 30 -2.66 20.15 16.18
N VAL A 31 -1.85 20.51 15.17
CA VAL A 31 -2.33 21.14 13.94
C VAL A 31 -3.39 20.26 13.27
N ARG A 32 -4.48 20.89 12.80
CA ARG A 32 -5.56 20.22 12.06
C ARG A 32 -5.54 20.64 10.58
N PRO A 33 -4.78 19.93 9.73
CA PRO A 33 -4.72 20.28 8.31
C PRO A 33 -5.99 19.84 7.57
N THR A 34 -6.34 20.54 6.51
CA THR A 34 -7.56 20.28 5.69
C THR A 34 -7.54 18.93 4.99
N TRP A 35 -6.36 18.38 4.73
CA TRP A 35 -6.19 17.07 4.10
C TRP A 35 -6.38 15.90 5.08
N ALA A 36 -6.41 16.12 6.40
CA ALA A 36 -6.55 15.08 7.41
C ALA A 36 -7.99 14.98 7.94
N PRO A 37 -8.43 13.81 8.42
CA PRO A 37 -9.73 13.68 9.07
C PRO A 37 -9.76 14.33 10.48
N GLY A 38 -8.60 14.60 11.09
CA GLY A 38 -8.49 15.19 12.42
C GLY A 38 -7.12 15.82 12.69
N PRO A 39 -6.84 16.21 13.95
CA PRO A 39 -5.53 16.72 14.38
C PRO A 39 -4.41 15.69 14.12
N LEU A 40 -3.20 16.16 13.84
CA LEU A 40 -2.05 15.28 13.61
C LEU A 40 -1.78 14.33 14.78
N LEU A 41 -1.72 13.03 14.49
CA LEU A 41 -1.40 12.00 15.48
C LEU A 41 0.05 12.16 15.98
N LYS A 42 0.18 12.24 17.31
CA LYS A 42 1.44 12.15 18.03
C LYS A 42 1.97 10.72 17.96
N SER A 43 3.28 10.55 18.14
CA SER A 43 3.94 9.24 17.94
C SER A 43 3.37 8.14 18.84
N TYR A 44 2.98 8.46 20.08
CA TYR A 44 2.43 7.50 21.03
C TYR A 44 0.94 7.19 20.81
N GLU A 45 0.23 7.98 19.99
CA GLU A 45 -1.17 7.72 19.62
C GLU A 45 -1.26 6.77 18.42
N ARG A 46 -0.15 6.57 17.70
CA ARG A 46 -0.12 5.69 16.53
C ARG A 46 -0.07 4.24 16.96
N THR A 47 -0.93 3.44 16.35
CA THR A 47 -0.95 1.99 16.54
C THR A 47 -0.03 1.30 15.53
N ALA A 48 0.37 0.06 15.81
CA ALA A 48 1.07 -0.79 14.86
C ALA A 48 0.21 -2.00 14.49
N PRO A 49 0.37 -2.56 13.28
CA PRO A 49 -0.08 -3.94 13.05
C PRO A 49 0.69 -4.90 13.97
N PRO A 50 0.21 -6.15 14.11
CA PRO A 50 1.06 -7.20 14.67
C PRO A 50 2.37 -7.30 13.87
N LEU A 51 3.48 -7.06 14.55
CA LEU A 51 4.84 -7.17 14.03
C LEU A 51 5.59 -8.26 14.81
N GLY A 52 6.76 -8.67 14.32
CA GLY A 52 7.55 -9.77 14.84
C GLY A 52 7.05 -11.14 14.38
N PHE A 53 7.84 -12.16 14.65
CA PHE A 53 7.53 -13.55 14.36
C PHE A 53 7.85 -14.42 15.61
N PRO A 54 7.05 -15.45 15.91
CA PRO A 54 5.95 -15.96 15.09
C PRO A 54 4.67 -15.11 15.16
N ARG A 55 3.90 -15.07 14.08
CA ARG A 55 2.56 -14.44 14.04
C ARG A 55 1.62 -15.13 13.07
N GLU A 56 0.33 -14.99 13.29
CA GLU A 56 -0.71 -15.41 12.35
C GLU A 56 -1.21 -14.23 11.51
N THR A 57 -1.54 -14.47 10.25
CA THR A 57 -2.16 -13.50 9.32
C THR A 57 -3.14 -14.21 8.39
N ASP A 58 -3.99 -13.42 7.74
CA ASP A 58 -4.76 -13.88 6.59
C ASP A 58 -3.86 -13.93 5.34
N SER A 59 -4.10 -14.92 4.49
CA SER A 59 -3.43 -15.12 3.20
C SER A 59 -4.43 -15.70 2.20
N LEU A 60 -4.04 -15.74 0.91
CA LEU A 60 -4.79 -16.44 -0.12
C LEU A 60 -4.12 -17.77 -0.47
N CYS A 61 -4.94 -18.81 -0.71
CA CYS A 61 -4.49 -20.07 -1.29
C CYS A 61 -4.10 -19.85 -2.77
N PRO A 62 -2.85 -20.18 -3.18
CA PRO A 62 -2.35 -19.89 -4.53
C PRO A 62 -3.03 -20.72 -5.64
N ARG A 63 -3.79 -21.76 -5.27
CA ARG A 63 -4.60 -22.56 -6.20
C ARG A 63 -6.06 -22.08 -6.23
N CYS A 64 -6.70 -21.88 -5.07
CA CYS A 64 -8.07 -21.36 -5.02
C CYS A 64 -8.20 -20.04 -5.78
N VAL A 65 -7.23 -19.12 -5.68
CA VAL A 65 -7.31 -17.83 -6.40
C VAL A 65 -7.38 -17.99 -7.91
N LYS A 66 -6.78 -19.06 -8.47
CA LYS A 66 -6.83 -19.34 -9.91
C LYS A 66 -8.20 -19.92 -10.29
N GLU A 67 -8.67 -20.91 -9.53
CA GLU A 67 -9.98 -21.53 -9.72
C GLU A 67 -11.12 -20.50 -9.63
N VAL A 68 -11.07 -19.64 -8.61
CA VAL A 68 -12.06 -18.56 -8.43
C VAL A 68 -12.01 -17.59 -9.60
N ARG A 69 -10.80 -17.18 -10.02
CA ARG A 69 -10.65 -16.29 -11.18
C ARG A 69 -11.24 -16.91 -12.44
N GLU A 70 -10.97 -18.18 -12.69
CA GLU A 70 -11.50 -18.92 -13.85
C GLU A 70 -13.03 -18.99 -13.80
N SER A 71 -13.61 -19.30 -12.64
CA SER A 71 -15.07 -19.37 -12.43
C SER A 71 -15.77 -18.01 -12.61
N VAL A 72 -15.10 -16.91 -12.23
CA VAL A 72 -15.60 -15.55 -12.49
C VAL A 72 -15.54 -15.22 -13.99
N ILE A 73 -14.45 -15.58 -14.67
CA ILE A 73 -14.29 -15.34 -16.12
C ILE A 73 -15.27 -16.18 -16.94
N SER A 74 -15.56 -17.41 -16.52
CA SER A 74 -16.54 -18.28 -17.18
C SER A 74 -18.00 -17.90 -16.90
N GLY A 75 -18.23 -17.01 -15.93
CA GLY A 75 -19.57 -16.55 -15.54
C GLY A 75 -20.31 -17.48 -14.58
N GLU A 76 -19.64 -18.52 -14.05
CA GLU A 76 -20.19 -19.42 -13.04
C GLU A 76 -20.37 -18.74 -11.68
N THR A 77 -19.42 -17.85 -11.32
CA THR A 77 -19.44 -17.10 -10.06
C THR A 77 -19.55 -15.60 -10.35
N PRO A 78 -20.48 -14.87 -9.71
CA PRO A 78 -20.58 -13.42 -9.88
C PRO A 78 -19.34 -12.71 -9.28
N LEU A 79 -18.92 -11.59 -9.89
CA LEU A 79 -17.76 -10.82 -9.42
C LEU A 79 -17.93 -10.34 -7.97
N GLU A 80 -19.16 -10.05 -7.56
CA GLU A 80 -19.54 -9.62 -6.22
C GLU A 80 -19.18 -10.64 -5.13
N ALA A 81 -19.06 -11.93 -5.47
CA ALA A 81 -18.63 -12.97 -4.54
C ALA A 81 -17.22 -12.68 -4.00
N LEU A 82 -16.33 -12.09 -4.82
CA LEU A 82 -14.99 -11.68 -4.36
C LEU A 82 -15.03 -10.62 -3.26
N MET A 83 -16.08 -9.80 -3.23
CA MET A 83 -16.22 -8.71 -2.27
C MET A 83 -16.75 -9.17 -0.91
N ASN A 84 -17.63 -10.17 -0.90
CA ASN A 84 -18.41 -10.53 0.28
C ASN A 84 -18.08 -11.92 0.85
N GLU A 85 -17.57 -12.84 0.03
CA GLU A 85 -17.41 -14.25 0.41
C GLU A 85 -15.96 -14.66 0.66
N HIS A 86 -15.00 -13.79 0.29
CA HIS A 86 -13.56 -14.00 0.50
C HIS A 86 -13.05 -15.39 0.06
N PRO A 87 -13.39 -15.85 -1.16
CA PRO A 87 -13.10 -17.22 -1.58
C PRO A 87 -11.58 -17.46 -1.67
N GLY A 88 -11.12 -18.54 -1.03
CA GLY A 88 -9.71 -18.91 -1.01
C GLY A 88 -8.88 -18.20 0.06
N GLU A 89 -9.49 -17.39 0.92
CA GLU A 89 -8.87 -16.86 2.13
C GLU A 89 -8.60 -17.99 3.14
N ILE A 90 -7.38 -18.04 3.67
CA ILE A 90 -6.91 -19.02 4.64
C ILE A 90 -5.98 -18.36 5.66
N LYS A 91 -5.86 -18.96 6.84
CA LYS A 91 -4.86 -18.55 7.83
C LYS A 91 -3.46 -18.99 7.40
N ALA A 92 -2.49 -18.13 7.70
CA ALA A 92 -1.08 -18.37 7.48
C ALA A 92 -0.28 -18.02 8.73
N GLN A 93 0.76 -18.81 9.00
CA GLN A 93 1.71 -18.58 10.08
C GLN A 93 3.04 -18.10 9.52
N ILE A 94 3.52 -16.99 10.03
CA ILE A 94 4.84 -16.43 9.73
C ILE A 94 5.77 -16.76 10.89
N PHE A 95 6.92 -17.37 10.61
CA PHE A 95 7.88 -17.81 11.63
C PHE A 95 9.33 -17.76 11.14
N GLU A 96 10.28 -17.70 12.07
CA GLU A 96 11.71 -17.80 11.77
C GLU A 96 12.18 -19.27 11.82
N GLU A 97 12.96 -19.68 10.82
CA GLU A 97 13.64 -20.97 10.78
C GLU A 97 15.02 -20.79 10.12
N GLY A 98 16.09 -21.10 10.85
CA GLY A 98 17.46 -21.01 10.32
C GLY A 98 17.89 -19.61 9.87
N GLY A 99 17.46 -18.55 10.58
CA GLY A 99 17.77 -17.15 10.23
C GLY A 99 16.99 -16.60 9.04
N LYS A 100 16.03 -17.35 8.51
CA LYS A 100 15.11 -16.96 7.44
C LYS A 100 13.69 -16.90 7.96
N VAL A 101 12.84 -16.11 7.31
CA VAL A 101 11.43 -15.99 7.68
C VAL A 101 10.58 -16.68 6.63
N PHE A 102 9.74 -17.61 7.07
CA PHE A 102 8.84 -18.39 6.24
C PHE A 102 7.38 -18.07 6.56
N MET A 103 6.51 -18.25 5.58
CA MET A 103 5.05 -18.29 5.74
C MET A 103 4.56 -19.69 5.40
N THR A 104 3.91 -20.38 6.33
CA THR A 104 3.16 -21.61 6.02
C THR A 104 1.65 -21.34 6.03
N LYS A 105 0.91 -22.02 5.16
CA LYS A 105 -0.55 -21.93 5.06
C LYS A 105 -1.11 -23.27 4.61
N THR A 106 -2.24 -23.66 5.18
CA THR A 106 -2.88 -24.94 4.88
C THR A 106 -4.27 -24.69 4.32
N CYS A 107 -4.44 -25.03 3.04
CA CYS A 107 -5.74 -25.01 2.40
C CYS A 107 -6.44 -26.36 2.56
N PRO A 108 -7.71 -26.42 3.01
CA PRO A 108 -8.46 -27.67 3.12
C PRO A 108 -8.57 -28.45 1.79
N LYS A 109 -8.51 -27.76 0.65
CA LYS A 109 -8.61 -28.38 -0.69
C LYS A 109 -7.25 -28.73 -1.30
N HIS A 110 -6.24 -27.91 -1.06
CA HIS A 110 -4.98 -27.96 -1.82
C HIS A 110 -3.75 -28.32 -1.00
N GLY A 111 -3.92 -28.55 0.30
CA GLY A 111 -2.84 -28.95 1.21
C GLY A 111 -2.01 -27.78 1.72
N GLU A 112 -0.79 -28.10 2.14
CA GLU A 112 0.15 -27.15 2.75
C GLU A 112 1.00 -26.43 1.68
N PHE A 113 1.28 -25.16 1.93
CA PHE A 113 2.22 -24.34 1.18
C PHE A 113 3.18 -23.67 2.14
N LYS A 114 4.49 -23.69 1.84
CA LYS A 114 5.54 -22.98 2.60
C LYS A 114 6.30 -22.06 1.65
N ASP A 115 6.20 -20.75 1.90
CA ASP A 115 6.81 -19.68 1.11
C ASP A 115 7.93 -19.01 1.91
N LEU A 116 9.07 -18.71 1.25
CA LEU A 116 10.15 -17.91 1.86
C LEU A 116 9.78 -16.42 1.76
N MET A 117 9.61 -15.75 2.91
CA MET A 117 9.30 -14.32 2.96
C MET A 117 10.55 -13.44 2.96
N ALA A 118 11.55 -13.83 3.76
CA ALA A 118 12.80 -13.08 3.88
C ALA A 118 13.99 -14.02 4.09
N THR A 119 15.10 -13.72 3.42
CA THR A 119 16.36 -14.48 3.52
C THR A 119 17.18 -14.14 4.76
N ASP A 120 16.86 -13.03 5.44
CA ASP A 120 17.52 -12.56 6.66
C ASP A 120 16.47 -12.05 7.66
N ALA A 121 16.28 -12.81 8.73
CA ALA A 121 15.33 -12.51 9.79
C ALA A 121 15.70 -11.23 10.57
N ARG A 122 16.99 -10.98 10.82
CA ARG A 122 17.43 -9.78 11.54
C ARG A 122 17.20 -8.52 10.72
N PHE A 123 17.38 -8.61 9.41
CA PHE A 123 17.07 -7.50 8.52
C PHE A 123 15.56 -7.20 8.50
N LEU A 124 14.71 -8.23 8.45
CA LEU A 124 13.25 -8.04 8.52
C LEU A 124 12.83 -7.45 9.88
N GLU A 125 13.37 -7.98 10.99
CA GLU A 125 13.13 -7.44 12.33
C GLU A 125 13.56 -5.96 12.42
N ARG A 126 14.69 -5.60 11.81
CA ARG A 126 15.13 -4.21 11.72
C ARG A 126 14.13 -3.36 10.95
N ILE A 127 13.63 -3.82 9.80
CA ILE A 127 12.61 -3.08 9.02
C ILE A 127 11.34 -2.88 9.86
N GLU A 128 10.85 -3.93 10.53
CA GLU A 128 9.65 -3.84 11.36
C GLU A 128 9.85 -2.92 12.57
N SER A 129 11.05 -2.91 13.18
CA SER A 129 11.41 -1.98 14.27
C SER A 129 11.39 -0.50 13.85
N LEU A 130 11.50 -0.22 12.54
CA LEU A 130 11.46 1.12 11.97
C LEU A 130 10.04 1.56 11.58
N PHE A 131 9.03 0.73 11.84
CA PHE A 131 7.64 1.09 11.59
C PHE A 131 7.21 2.28 12.47
N PHE A 132 6.99 3.44 11.86
CA PHE A 132 6.72 4.71 12.54
C PHE A 132 5.29 4.86 13.09
N GLY A 133 4.50 3.79 13.06
CA GLY A 133 3.08 3.76 13.44
C GLY A 133 2.13 4.03 12.27
N ARG A 134 0.93 3.47 12.33
CA ARG A 134 -0.16 3.69 11.38
C ARG A 134 -0.49 5.18 11.31
N ASP A 135 -0.86 5.61 10.10
CA ASP A 135 -1.45 6.94 9.91
C ASP A 135 -2.92 6.95 10.35
N PHE A 136 -3.64 8.04 10.07
CA PHE A 136 -5.08 8.10 10.21
C PHE A 136 -5.76 6.90 9.54
N ARG A 137 -6.80 6.39 10.22
CA ARG A 137 -7.77 5.54 9.56
C ARG A 137 -8.43 6.36 8.44
N SER A 138 -8.59 5.74 7.27
CA SER A 138 -9.32 6.36 6.17
C SER A 138 -10.72 6.78 6.63
N ALA A 139 -11.13 7.98 6.23
CA ALA A 139 -12.46 8.54 6.47
C ALA A 139 -13.05 8.98 5.14
N GLU A 140 -14.39 9.02 5.05
CA GLU A 140 -15.11 9.33 3.81
C GLU A 140 -14.78 8.29 2.70
N ASP A 141 -14.52 7.05 3.11
CA ASP A 141 -13.96 5.98 2.29
C ASP A 141 -15.02 4.97 1.79
N ALA A 142 -16.32 5.28 1.84
CA ALA A 142 -17.39 4.34 1.54
C ALA A 142 -17.37 3.76 0.11
N HIS A 143 -16.78 4.49 -0.84
CA HIS A 143 -16.71 4.12 -2.26
C HIS A 143 -15.39 3.46 -2.67
N ILE A 144 -14.46 3.33 -1.74
CA ILE A 144 -13.13 2.75 -1.91
C ILE A 144 -12.98 1.64 -0.85
N HIS A 145 -12.14 0.62 -1.02
CA HIS A 145 -12.14 -0.58 -0.15
C HIS A 145 -13.27 -1.59 -0.39
N LYS A 146 -13.72 -1.75 -1.63
CA LYS A 146 -14.49 -2.92 -2.07
C LYS A 146 -13.58 -3.94 -2.75
N HIS A 147 -12.48 -4.31 -2.09
CA HIS A 147 -11.40 -5.13 -2.67
C HIS A 147 -11.31 -6.53 -2.05
N GLY A 148 -12.43 -7.06 -1.54
CA GLY A 148 -12.48 -8.39 -0.92
C GLY A 148 -11.59 -8.49 0.31
N THR A 149 -10.75 -9.52 0.37
CA THR A 149 -9.85 -9.84 1.50
C THR A 149 -8.85 -8.72 1.83
N SER A 150 -8.52 -7.84 0.88
CA SER A 150 -7.57 -6.75 1.09
C SER A 150 -8.28 -5.43 1.39
N ASN A 151 -8.60 -5.20 2.66
CA ASN A 151 -9.21 -3.94 3.11
C ASN A 151 -8.18 -3.03 3.81
N ILE A 152 -7.35 -2.34 3.00
CA ILE A 152 -6.36 -1.39 3.50
C ILE A 152 -7.08 -0.16 4.08
N LYS A 153 -7.11 -0.02 5.41
CA LYS A 153 -7.78 1.12 6.09
C LYS A 153 -6.85 2.21 6.61
N PHE A 154 -5.55 2.05 6.42
CA PHE A 154 -4.52 2.96 6.91
C PHE A 154 -3.47 3.18 5.82
N GLY A 155 -3.10 4.42 5.55
CA GLY A 155 -2.09 4.77 4.55
C GLY A 155 -1.62 6.21 4.70
N ARG A 156 -0.34 6.47 4.41
CA ARG A 156 0.31 7.77 4.63
C ARG A 156 0.50 8.60 3.35
N GLY A 157 -0.12 8.17 2.27
CA GLY A 157 0.10 8.66 0.90
C GLY A 157 0.61 7.51 0.03
N ALA A 158 0.06 7.41 -1.17
CA ALA A 158 0.43 6.42 -2.17
C ALA A 158 0.71 7.13 -3.50
N VAL A 159 1.57 6.52 -4.31
CA VAL A 159 1.60 6.80 -5.74
C VAL A 159 0.50 5.95 -6.35
N LEU A 160 -0.52 6.60 -6.89
CA LEU A 160 -1.56 5.93 -7.67
C LEU A 160 -1.00 5.67 -9.06
N THR A 161 -0.71 4.43 -9.39
CA THR A 161 -0.36 4.05 -10.76
C THR A 161 -1.63 3.71 -11.53
N VAL A 162 -1.87 4.37 -12.67
CA VAL A 162 -3.01 4.11 -13.56
C VAL A 162 -2.47 3.74 -14.92
N ASP A 163 -2.73 2.51 -15.33
CA ASP A 163 -2.43 2.03 -16.68
C ASP A 163 -3.52 2.53 -17.63
N LEU A 164 -3.17 3.44 -18.53
CA LEU A 164 -4.11 4.04 -19.48
C LEU A 164 -4.33 3.19 -20.74
N THR A 165 -3.47 2.20 -20.94
CA THR A 165 -3.55 1.25 -22.05
C THR A 165 -2.58 0.09 -21.78
N ASN A 166 -2.88 -1.11 -22.23
CA ASN A 166 -1.91 -2.20 -22.28
C ASN A 166 -1.13 -2.25 -23.60
N ARG A 167 -1.33 -1.32 -24.55
CA ARG A 167 -0.56 -1.27 -25.80
C ARG A 167 0.82 -0.66 -25.59
N CYS A 168 1.85 -1.15 -26.28
CA CYS A 168 3.19 -0.56 -26.26
C CYS A 168 3.80 -0.52 -27.67
N ASN A 169 4.49 0.58 -28.00
CA ASN A 169 5.26 0.73 -29.24
C ASN A 169 6.70 0.19 -29.13
N MET A 170 7.06 -0.45 -28.01
CA MET A 170 8.33 -1.16 -27.80
C MET A 170 8.09 -2.60 -27.34
N MET A 171 9.10 -3.47 -27.55
CA MET A 171 9.10 -4.87 -27.08
C MET A 171 10.38 -5.15 -26.28
N CYS A 172 10.44 -4.62 -25.07
CA CYS A 172 11.62 -4.74 -24.22
C CYS A 172 11.71 -6.13 -23.59
N ASN A 173 12.84 -6.83 -23.76
CA ASN A 173 13.13 -8.11 -23.08
C ASN A 173 12.90 -8.08 -21.55
N PRO A 174 13.25 -7.00 -20.80
CA PRO A 174 13.00 -6.97 -19.36
C PRO A 174 11.58 -6.51 -18.96
N CYS A 175 10.62 -6.39 -19.90
CA CYS A 175 9.28 -5.90 -19.58
C CYS A 175 8.47 -6.95 -18.78
N PHE A 176 8.18 -6.67 -17.52
CA PHE A 176 7.39 -7.57 -16.67
C PHE A 176 5.89 -7.59 -17.02
N MET A 177 5.36 -6.52 -17.62
CA MET A 177 3.95 -6.44 -18.02
C MET A 177 3.67 -7.23 -19.31
N ASP A 178 4.71 -7.48 -20.11
CA ASP A 178 4.63 -8.14 -21.41
C ASP A 178 3.48 -7.59 -22.29
N ALA A 179 3.42 -6.26 -22.35
CA ALA A 179 2.29 -5.47 -22.85
C ALA A 179 1.80 -5.87 -24.26
N ASN A 180 2.71 -6.36 -25.11
CA ASN A 180 2.37 -6.75 -26.49
C ASN A 180 2.02 -8.25 -26.65
N GLN A 181 2.13 -9.07 -25.60
CA GLN A 181 1.80 -10.50 -25.64
C GLN A 181 0.40 -10.83 -25.09
N VAL A 182 -0.34 -9.83 -24.63
CA VAL A 182 -1.74 -9.99 -24.23
C VAL A 182 -2.63 -10.03 -25.47
N GLY A 183 -3.34 -11.13 -25.69
CA GLY A 183 -4.26 -11.34 -26.83
C GLY A 183 -5.54 -10.48 -26.80
N TYR A 184 -5.58 -9.41 -26.01
CA TYR A 184 -6.69 -8.46 -25.93
C TYR A 184 -6.17 -7.07 -25.58
N VAL A 185 -6.91 -6.04 -25.98
CA VAL A 185 -6.62 -4.65 -25.62
C VAL A 185 -7.47 -4.26 -24.42
N HIS A 186 -6.81 -3.75 -23.38
CA HIS A 186 -7.44 -3.12 -22.23
C HIS A 186 -7.08 -1.65 -22.20
N GLU A 187 -8.08 -0.80 -22.41
CA GLU A 187 -7.94 0.65 -22.43
C GLU A 187 -9.18 1.27 -21.75
N PRO A 188 -9.04 1.88 -20.56
CA PRO A 188 -10.16 2.53 -19.90
C PRO A 188 -10.69 3.69 -20.75
N THR A 189 -12.00 3.91 -20.70
CA THR A 189 -12.58 5.12 -21.29
C THR A 189 -12.14 6.36 -20.51
N PHE A 190 -12.34 7.54 -21.08
CA PHE A 190 -12.08 8.77 -20.33
C PHE A 190 -13.00 8.91 -19.10
N GLU A 191 -14.25 8.44 -19.19
CA GLU A 191 -15.16 8.43 -18.04
C GLU A 191 -14.68 7.50 -16.92
N ASP A 192 -14.19 6.31 -17.26
CA ASP A 192 -13.59 5.39 -16.27
C ASP A 192 -12.36 6.03 -15.62
N THR A 193 -11.52 6.67 -16.42
CA THR A 193 -10.33 7.39 -15.95
C THR A 193 -10.72 8.49 -14.97
N LYS A 194 -11.71 9.34 -15.30
CA LYS A 194 -12.21 10.37 -14.38
C LYS A 194 -12.76 9.74 -13.09
N ALA A 195 -13.52 8.66 -13.19
CA ALA A 195 -14.07 7.98 -12.02
C ALA A 195 -12.97 7.42 -11.09
N ILE A 196 -11.86 6.92 -11.64
CA ILE A 196 -10.68 6.51 -10.86
C ILE A 196 -10.05 7.73 -10.16
N LEU A 197 -9.82 8.80 -10.91
CA LEU A 197 -9.19 10.03 -10.40
C LEU A 197 -10.02 10.70 -9.30
N ASP A 198 -11.34 10.79 -9.48
CA ASP A 198 -12.27 11.38 -8.52
C ASP A 198 -12.32 10.58 -7.21
N ARG A 199 -12.44 9.25 -7.31
CA ARG A 199 -12.44 8.38 -6.12
C ARG A 199 -11.12 8.38 -5.37
N ALA A 200 -10.00 8.49 -6.09
CA ALA A 200 -8.68 8.57 -5.47
C ALA A 200 -8.51 9.82 -4.58
N VAL A 201 -9.26 10.89 -4.87
CA VAL A 201 -9.19 12.15 -4.13
C VAL A 201 -10.41 12.45 -3.26
N SER A 202 -11.37 11.52 -3.17
CA SER A 202 -12.66 11.70 -2.47
C SER A 202 -12.61 11.44 -0.97
N PHE A 203 -11.50 10.89 -0.45
CA PHE A 203 -11.39 10.44 0.94
C PHE A 203 -10.20 11.10 1.65
N LYS A 204 -10.20 10.99 2.99
CA LYS A 204 -9.10 11.47 3.83
C LYS A 204 -8.40 10.29 4.51
N PRO A 205 -7.08 10.37 4.79
CA PRO A 205 -6.21 11.51 4.58
C PRO A 205 -5.74 11.68 3.12
N ARG A 206 -5.80 12.91 2.60
CA ARG A 206 -5.36 13.28 1.24
C ARG A 206 -3.98 13.94 1.25
N ARG A 207 -2.97 13.25 1.79
CA ARG A 207 -1.60 13.76 1.84
C ARG A 207 -0.96 13.68 0.45
N GLN A 208 -0.81 14.82 -0.23
CA GLN A 208 0.02 14.95 -1.44
C GLN A 208 -0.11 13.76 -2.41
N ILE A 209 -1.34 13.44 -2.84
CA ILE A 209 -1.56 12.28 -3.71
C ILE A 209 -0.82 12.49 -5.03
N ILE A 210 0.05 11.53 -5.36
CA ILE A 210 0.84 11.50 -6.59
C ILE A 210 0.18 10.49 -7.52
N ILE A 211 0.06 10.84 -8.79
CA ILE A 211 -0.34 9.90 -9.84
C ILE A 211 0.83 9.61 -10.78
N LEU A 212 0.94 8.35 -11.17
CA LEU A 212 1.81 7.86 -12.23
C LEU A 212 0.93 7.27 -13.34
N PHE A 213 0.83 7.95 -14.47
CA PHE A 213 0.26 7.35 -15.67
C PHE A 213 1.28 6.37 -16.27
N SER A 214 0.81 5.17 -16.54
CA SER A 214 1.60 4.00 -16.93
C SER A 214 0.82 3.20 -17.99
N GLY A 215 1.26 1.98 -18.29
CA GLY A 215 0.57 1.03 -19.15
C GLY A 215 1.55 0.05 -19.77
N GLY A 216 1.27 -0.33 -21.01
CA GLY A 216 2.37 -0.50 -21.96
C GLY A 216 3.08 0.85 -22.13
N GLU A 217 2.61 1.67 -23.06
CA GLU A 217 3.07 3.06 -23.24
C GLU A 217 1.88 4.03 -23.06
N PRO A 218 1.81 4.82 -21.97
CA PRO A 218 0.65 5.67 -21.66
C PRO A 218 0.35 6.70 -22.75
N THR A 219 1.37 7.19 -23.47
CA THR A 219 1.20 8.21 -24.52
C THR A 219 0.45 7.69 -25.76
N LEU A 220 0.29 6.37 -25.90
CA LEU A 220 -0.54 5.75 -26.95
C LEU A 220 -2.04 5.75 -26.63
N SER A 221 -2.42 6.08 -25.39
CA SER A 221 -3.82 6.25 -25.03
C SER A 221 -4.36 7.54 -25.67
N PRO A 222 -5.53 7.52 -26.34
CA PRO A 222 -6.12 8.73 -26.91
C PRO A 222 -6.48 9.78 -25.85
N TYR A 223 -6.58 9.37 -24.58
CA TYR A 223 -6.97 10.22 -23.46
C TYR A 223 -5.79 10.68 -22.60
N PHE A 224 -4.54 10.42 -22.97
CA PHE A 224 -3.38 10.71 -22.12
C PHE A 224 -3.33 12.18 -21.66
N LEU A 225 -3.39 13.12 -22.61
CA LEU A 225 -3.34 14.55 -22.29
C LEU A 225 -4.57 15.02 -21.51
N ASP A 226 -5.75 14.48 -21.83
CA ASP A 226 -6.99 14.79 -21.12
C ASP A 226 -6.95 14.28 -19.66
N ALA A 227 -6.40 13.09 -19.44
CA ALA A 227 -6.21 12.50 -18.12
C ALA A 227 -5.22 13.33 -17.29
N VAL A 228 -4.11 13.79 -17.88
CA VAL A 228 -3.15 14.71 -17.25
C VAL A 228 -3.83 16.02 -16.85
N ALA A 229 -4.58 16.63 -17.78
CA ALA A 229 -5.30 17.88 -17.51
C ALA A 229 -6.35 17.70 -16.40
N TYR A 230 -7.10 16.60 -16.42
CA TYR A 230 -8.11 16.30 -15.43
C TYR A 230 -7.50 16.02 -14.05
N ALA A 231 -6.43 15.21 -13.96
CA ALA A 231 -5.73 14.95 -12.71
C ALA A 231 -5.23 16.26 -12.06
N LYS A 232 -4.72 17.20 -12.87
CA LYS A 232 -4.34 18.53 -12.38
C LYS A 232 -5.55 19.31 -11.86
N LYS A 233 -6.67 19.28 -12.60
CA LYS A 233 -7.92 19.97 -12.23
C LYS A 233 -8.48 19.48 -10.90
N VAL A 234 -8.50 18.17 -10.65
CA VAL A 234 -9.07 17.59 -9.42
C VAL A 234 -8.10 17.64 -8.22
N GLY A 235 -6.86 18.10 -8.45
CA GLY A 235 -5.92 18.50 -7.41
C GLY A 235 -4.91 17.43 -6.98
N PHE A 236 -4.48 16.56 -7.90
CA PHE A 236 -3.30 15.73 -7.66
C PHE A 236 -2.07 16.61 -7.45
N TYR A 237 -1.24 16.27 -6.46
CA TYR A 237 -0.10 17.08 -6.06
C TYR A 237 1.05 16.99 -7.07
N ARG A 238 1.31 15.80 -7.58
CA ARG A 238 2.29 15.54 -8.64
C ARG A 238 1.70 14.56 -9.65
N ILE A 239 1.98 14.82 -10.92
CA ILE A 239 1.54 14.01 -12.05
C ILE A 239 2.82 13.55 -12.75
N LEU A 240 2.98 12.24 -12.86
CA LEU A 240 4.13 11.57 -13.46
C LEU A 240 3.64 10.72 -14.63
N ALA A 241 4.52 10.46 -15.58
CA ALA A 241 4.31 9.49 -16.65
C ALA A 241 5.51 8.55 -16.71
N ALA A 242 5.26 7.25 -16.77
CA ALA A 242 6.26 6.24 -17.09
C ALA A 242 6.19 5.99 -18.61
N THR A 243 7.05 6.67 -19.36
CA THR A 243 7.06 6.64 -20.83
C THR A 243 8.44 6.25 -21.36
N ASN A 244 8.48 5.68 -22.56
CA ASN A 244 9.70 5.39 -23.30
C ASN A 244 10.24 6.57 -24.13
N GLY A 245 9.56 7.74 -24.13
CA GLY A 245 9.99 8.96 -24.80
C GLY A 245 9.02 10.12 -24.62
#